data_AF-A0A7J9LCC1-F1
#
_entry.id   AF-A0A7J9LCC1-F1
#
_cell.length_a   1.000
_cell.length_b   1.000
_cell.length_c   1.000
_cell.angle_alpha   90.00
_cell.angle_beta   90.00
_cell.angle_gamma   90.00
#
_symmetry.space_group_name_H-M   'P 1'
#
loop_
_entity.id
_entity.type
_entity.pdbx_description
1 polymer ?
#
loop_
_entity_poly.entity_id
_entity_poly.type
_entity_poly.pdbx_seq_one_letter_code
_entity_poly.pdbx_strand_id
1 'polypeptide(L)'
;MGYGVIIRDDDGFVLGGGGGFIDKRVSVHEAVCITFERSINLACQLNVIGDMLFETDHASLVNKMHNNGMDVTIIGARIKECKDAFNNFKSADLIWTNLSCNNIADLICTKIV
;
A
#
# COMPACT_ATOMS: atom_id res chain seq x y z
N MET A 1 10.77 -9.59 -6.45
CA MET A 1 10.23 -9.41 -5.08
C MET A 1 8.74 -9.70 -5.12
N GLY A 2 8.22 -10.43 -4.14
CA GLY A 2 6.79 -10.64 -3.98
C GLY A 2 6.10 -9.39 -3.41
N TYR A 3 4.77 -9.35 -3.51
CA TYR A 3 3.94 -8.41 -2.78
C TYR A 3 2.59 -9.04 -2.45
N GLY A 4 1.95 -8.52 -1.41
CA GLY A 4 0.61 -8.91 -1.00
C GLY A 4 -0.19 -7.70 -0.53
N VAL A 5 -1.48 -7.71 -0.81
CA VAL A 5 -2.45 -6.69 -0.40
C VAL A 5 -3.72 -7.40 0.06
N ILE A 6 -4.31 -6.92 1.14
CA ILE A 6 -5.65 -7.29 1.58
C ILE A 6 -6.46 -6.03 1.86
N ILE A 7 -7.74 -6.08 1.53
CA ILE A 7 -8.73 -5.05 1.85
C ILE A 7 -9.78 -5.69 2.75
N ARG A 8 -10.05 -5.02 3.87
CA ARG A 8 -11.05 -5.43 4.86
C ARG A 8 -12.04 -4.31 5.11
N ASP A 9 -13.25 -4.67 5.54
CA ASP A 9 -14.17 -3.71 6.16
C ASP A 9 -13.79 -3.45 7.63
N ASP A 10 -14.57 -2.61 8.31
CA ASP A 10 -14.40 -2.20 9.70
C ASP A 10 -14.65 -3.33 10.71
N ASP A 11 -15.44 -4.34 10.34
CA ASP A 11 -15.62 -5.58 11.10
C ASP A 11 -14.46 -6.58 10.89
N GLY A 12 -13.54 -6.28 9.97
CA GLY A 12 -12.37 -7.09 9.66
C GLY A 12 -12.62 -8.20 8.64
N PHE A 13 -13.81 -8.24 8.00
CA PHE A 13 -14.07 -9.17 6.90
C PHE A 13 -13.27 -8.80 5.67
N VAL A 14 -12.68 -9.80 5.02
CA VAL A 14 -11.91 -9.60 3.79
C VAL A 14 -12.85 -9.36 2.61
N LEU A 15 -12.82 -8.15 2.08
CA LEU A 15 -13.57 -7.75 0.88
C LEU A 15 -12.83 -8.14 -0.40
N GLY A 16 -11.51 -8.23 -0.33
CA GLY A 16 -10.67 -8.60 -1.45
C GLY A 16 -9.20 -8.59 -1.08
N GLY A 17 -8.37 -9.05 -2.01
CA GLY A 17 -6.93 -9.09 -1.82
C GLY A 17 -6.26 -9.71 -3.03
N GLY A 18 -4.95 -9.65 -3.04
CA GLY A 18 -4.17 -10.21 -4.12
C GLY A 18 -2.68 -10.08 -3.84
N GLY A 19 -1.91 -10.84 -4.60
CA GLY A 19 -0.46 -10.78 -4.56
C GLY A 19 0.13 -11.21 -5.88
N GLY A 20 1.45 -11.13 -5.96
CA GLY A 20 2.18 -11.54 -7.13
C GLY A 20 3.62 -11.07 -7.06
N PHE A 21 4.22 -10.88 -8.23
CA PHE A 21 5.62 -10.49 -8.33
C PHE A 21 5.80 -9.11 -8.97
N ILE A 22 6.84 -8.44 -8.51
CA ILE A 22 7.42 -7.28 -9.17
C ILE A 22 8.52 -7.81 -10.10
N ASP A 23 8.24 -7.78 -11.41
CA ASP A 23 9.05 -8.36 -12.49
C ASP A 23 10.37 -7.58 -12.78
N LYS A 24 10.63 -6.53 -12.02
CA LYS A 24 11.83 -5.70 -12.13
C LYS A 24 12.72 -5.88 -10.91
N ARG A 25 14.03 -5.82 -11.12
CA ARG A 25 14.98 -5.63 -10.01
C ARG A 25 14.76 -4.23 -9.45
N VAL A 26 14.18 -4.18 -8.26
CA VAL A 26 13.90 -2.96 -7.51
C VAL A 26 14.46 -3.10 -6.10
N SER A 27 14.73 -1.98 -5.45
CA SER A 27 15.06 -1.98 -4.02
C SER A 27 13.85 -2.38 -3.17
N VAL A 28 14.09 -2.75 -1.90
CA VAL A 28 13.00 -3.01 -0.93
C VAL A 28 12.06 -1.81 -0.83
N HIS A 29 12.61 -0.60 -0.79
CA HIS A 29 11.83 0.62 -0.64
C HIS A 29 10.93 0.87 -1.85
N GLU A 30 11.46 0.68 -3.06
CA GLU A 30 10.67 0.75 -4.28
C GLU A 30 9.60 -0.34 -4.35
N ALA A 31 9.92 -1.57 -3.94
CA ALA A 31 8.96 -2.67 -3.92
C ALA A 31 7.76 -2.37 -3.00
N VAL A 32 8.01 -1.80 -1.83
CA VAL A 32 6.97 -1.39 -0.89
C VAL A 32 6.13 -0.25 -1.47
N CYS A 33 6.75 0.74 -2.11
CA CYS A 33 6.01 1.82 -2.79
C CYS A 33 5.10 1.28 -3.90
N ILE A 34 5.62 0.37 -4.75
CA ILE A 34 4.84 -0.31 -5.80
C ILE A 34 3.69 -1.12 -5.19
N THR A 35 3.92 -1.78 -4.05
CA THR A 35 2.89 -2.56 -3.36
C THR A 35 1.76 -1.66 -2.87
N PHE A 36 2.11 -0.49 -2.33
CA PHE A 36 1.16 0.52 -1.91
C PHE A 36 0.35 1.10 -3.08
N GLU A 37 0.97 1.40 -4.22
CA GLU A 37 0.23 1.80 -5.42
C GLU A 37 -0.76 0.73 -5.89
N ARG A 38 -0.34 -0.54 -5.83
CA ARG A 38 -1.22 -1.67 -6.16
C ARG A 38 -2.39 -1.80 -5.19
N SER A 39 -2.22 -1.45 -3.92
CA SER A 39 -3.34 -1.49 -2.96
C SER A 39 -4.36 -0.39 -3.22
N ILE A 40 -3.92 0.83 -3.54
CA ILE A 40 -4.80 1.93 -3.97
C ILE A 40 -5.58 1.52 -5.21
N ASN A 41 -4.90 1.02 -6.24
CA ASN A 41 -5.53 0.58 -7.48
C ASN A 41 -6.56 -0.54 -7.25
N LEU A 42 -6.24 -1.51 -6.39
CA LEU A 42 -7.16 -2.58 -6.04
C LEU A 42 -8.41 -2.04 -5.34
N ALA A 43 -8.26 -1.11 -4.39
CA ALA A 43 -9.40 -0.48 -3.72
C ALA A 43 -10.31 0.26 -4.71
N CYS A 44 -9.72 1.01 -5.65
CA CYS A 44 -10.47 1.65 -6.73
C CYS A 44 -11.19 0.63 -7.63
N GLN A 45 -10.53 -0.47 -8.00
CA GLN A 45 -11.14 -1.54 -8.82
C GLN A 45 -12.32 -2.22 -8.13
N LEU A 46 -12.25 -2.38 -6.80
CA LEU A 46 -13.34 -2.92 -5.98
C LEU A 46 -14.41 -1.87 -5.64
N ASN A 47 -14.29 -0.64 -6.15
CA ASN A 47 -15.20 0.48 -5.89
C ASN A 47 -15.34 0.80 -4.39
N VAL A 48 -14.29 0.60 -3.61
CA VAL A 48 -14.23 0.95 -2.19
C VAL A 48 -13.79 2.41 -2.08
N ILE A 49 -14.74 3.33 -2.16
CA ILE A 49 -14.50 4.80 -2.22
C ILE A 49 -14.77 5.54 -0.90
N GLY A 50 -14.93 4.79 0.20
CA GLY A 50 -15.30 5.31 1.52
C GLY A 50 -14.13 5.97 2.28
N ASP A 51 -14.21 5.90 3.61
CA ASP A 51 -13.13 6.31 4.50
C ASP A 51 -12.09 5.16 4.56
N MET A 52 -10.88 5.40 4.06
CA MET A 52 -9.85 4.38 3.86
C MET A 52 -8.69 4.54 4.84
N LEU A 53 -8.30 3.44 5.46
CA LEU A 53 -7.10 3.35 6.27
C LEU A 53 -6.15 2.31 5.67
N PHE A 54 -5.06 2.77 5.08
CA PHE A 54 -4.01 1.90 4.57
C PHE A 54 -3.02 1.58 5.69
N GLU A 55 -2.62 0.32 5.80
CA GLU A 55 -1.70 -0.16 6.83
C GLU A 55 -0.43 -0.72 6.19
N THR A 56 0.74 -0.38 6.73
CA THR A 56 2.02 -0.96 6.34
C THR A 56 2.97 -1.08 7.54
N ASP A 57 3.83 -2.07 7.53
CA ASP A 57 4.92 -2.22 8.51
C ASP A 57 6.18 -1.42 8.13
N HIS A 58 6.17 -0.77 6.97
CA HIS A 58 7.33 -0.04 6.46
C HIS A 58 7.32 1.44 6.86
N ALA A 59 7.84 1.74 8.05
CA ALA A 59 7.83 3.09 8.64
C ALA A 59 8.41 4.20 7.72
N SER A 60 9.42 3.89 6.90
CA SER A 60 9.98 4.88 5.98
C SER A 60 8.98 5.34 4.91
N LEU A 61 8.06 4.46 4.47
CA LEU A 61 7.01 4.85 3.53
C LEU A 61 6.01 5.78 4.22
N VAL A 62 5.56 5.43 5.42
CA VAL A 62 4.64 6.25 6.23
C VAL A 62 5.21 7.65 6.46
N ASN A 63 6.47 7.73 6.91
CA ASN A 63 7.15 9.00 7.14
C ASN A 63 7.25 9.85 5.88
N LYS A 64 7.51 9.24 4.72
CA LYS A 64 7.55 9.98 3.44
C LYS A 64 6.16 10.41 2.97
N MET A 65 5.14 9.58 3.20
CA MET A 65 3.75 9.91 2.87
C MET A 65 3.27 11.10 3.69
N HIS A 66 3.60 11.17 4.97
CA HIS A 66 3.21 12.30 5.83
C HIS A 66 4.10 13.54 5.70
N ASN A 67 5.27 13.41 5.06
CA ASN A 67 6.11 14.57 4.78
C ASN A 67 5.57 15.36 3.58
N ASN A 68 5.40 16.67 3.76
CA ASN A 68 4.97 17.60 2.71
C ASN A 68 6.16 18.30 2.01
N GLY A 69 7.39 17.96 2.38
CA GLY A 69 8.60 18.39 1.70
C GLY A 69 8.67 17.87 0.26
N MET A 70 9.31 18.64 -0.61
CA MET A 70 9.48 18.29 -2.02
C MET A 70 10.58 17.22 -2.16
N ASP A 71 10.19 15.96 -2.31
CA ASP A 71 11.08 14.84 -2.65
C ASP A 71 11.15 14.72 -4.19
N VAL A 72 12.27 15.15 -4.80
CA VAL A 72 12.49 15.11 -6.26
C VAL A 72 12.98 13.76 -6.77
N THR A 73 13.05 12.74 -5.91
CA THR A 73 13.45 11.39 -6.31
C THR A 73 12.31 10.66 -7.03
N ILE A 74 12.63 9.53 -7.69
CA ILE A 74 11.63 8.65 -8.32
C ILE A 74 10.59 8.19 -7.28
N ILE A 75 11.02 7.88 -6.05
CA ILE A 75 10.10 7.50 -4.97
C ILE A 75 9.21 8.69 -4.58
N GLY A 76 9.78 9.90 -4.50
CA GLY A 76 9.00 11.10 -4.22
C GLY A 76 7.91 11.36 -5.25
N ALA A 77 8.21 11.18 -6.54
CA ALA A 77 7.22 11.30 -7.61
C ALA A 77 6.08 10.27 -7.48
N ARG A 78 6.41 9.00 -7.21
CA ARG A 78 5.40 7.95 -6.99
C ARG A 78 4.53 8.20 -5.77
N ILE A 79 5.12 8.66 -4.66
CA ILE A 79 4.37 9.05 -3.45
C ILE A 79 3.42 10.20 -3.75
N LYS A 80 3.85 11.17 -4.57
CA LYS A 80 2.96 12.25 -5.02
C LYS A 80 1.76 11.70 -5.81
N GLU A 81 1.99 10.76 -6.72
CA GLU A 81 0.90 10.09 -7.45
C GLU A 81 -0.05 9.34 -6.51
N CYS A 82 0.47 8.67 -5.47
CA CYS A 82 -0.37 8.04 -4.44
C CYS A 82 -1.20 9.07 -3.66
N LYS A 83 -0.61 10.21 -3.29
CA LYS A 83 -1.34 11.32 -2.63
C LYS A 83 -2.43 11.88 -3.53
N ASP A 84 -2.15 12.04 -4.82
CA ASP A 84 -3.15 12.51 -5.78
C ASP A 84 -4.28 11.47 -5.92
N ALA A 85 -3.95 10.18 -5.90
CA ALA A 85 -4.92 9.09 -5.93
C ALA A 85 -5.78 8.97 -4.66
N PHE A 86 -5.32 9.48 -3.51
CA PHE A 86 -6.13 9.54 -2.29
C PHE A 86 -7.40 10.38 -2.47
N ASN A 87 -7.42 11.32 -3.42
CA ASN A 87 -8.61 12.12 -3.74
C ASN A 87 -9.75 11.30 -4.38
N ASN A 88 -9.52 10.03 -4.73
CA ASN A 88 -10.58 9.13 -5.19
C ASN A 88 -11.44 8.57 -4.04
N PHE A 89 -11.00 8.74 -2.79
CA PHE A 89 -11.71 8.27 -1.61
C PHE A 89 -12.33 9.45 -0.86
N LYS A 90 -13.36 9.19 -0.05
CA LYS A 90 -13.95 10.21 0.83
C LYS A 90 -12.91 10.74 1.82
N SER A 91 -12.13 9.84 2.40
CA SER A 91 -10.92 10.16 3.16
C SER A 91 -9.94 9.00 3.04
N ALA A 92 -8.64 9.29 3.11
CA ALA A 92 -7.61 8.27 3.06
C ALA A 92 -6.40 8.67 3.91
N ASP A 93 -5.87 7.72 4.69
CA ASP A 93 -4.62 7.87 5.42
C ASP A 93 -3.77 6.60 5.32
N LEU A 94 -2.47 6.73 5.55
CA LEU A 94 -1.52 5.62 5.62
C LEU A 94 -0.89 5.59 7.02
N ILE A 95 -1.08 4.50 7.75
CA ILE A 95 -0.51 4.31 9.08
C ILE A 95 0.52 3.19 9.12
N TRP A 96 1.42 3.30 10.10
CA TRP A 96 2.31 2.22 10.44
C TRP A 96 1.59 1.20 11.33
N THR A 97 1.76 -0.09 11.04
CA THR A 97 1.30 -1.18 11.89
C THR A 97 2.42 -2.19 12.14
N ASN A 98 2.30 -3.00 13.19
CA ASN A 98 3.28 -4.05 13.46
C ASN A 98 3.19 -5.13 12.37
N LEU A 99 4.32 -5.71 11.96
CA LEU A 99 4.37 -6.86 11.05
C LEU A 99 3.46 -8.01 11.53
N SER A 100 3.36 -8.24 12.84
CA SER A 100 2.47 -9.25 13.42
C SER A 100 0.98 -9.00 13.16
N CYS A 101 0.59 -7.78 12.81
CA CYS A 101 -0.75 -7.38 12.40
C CYS A 101 -0.94 -7.45 10.87
N ASN A 102 0.15 -7.59 10.12
CA ASN A 102 0.18 -7.67 8.66
C ASN A 102 0.48 -9.10 8.13
N ASN A 103 0.34 -10.12 9.00
CA ASN A 103 0.72 -11.50 8.71
C ASN A 103 0.12 -12.06 7.42
N ILE A 104 -1.09 -11.66 7.03
CA ILE A 104 -1.72 -12.22 5.83
C ILE A 104 -1.12 -11.60 4.56
N ALA A 105 -0.84 -10.30 4.54
CA ALA A 105 -0.16 -9.69 3.41
C ALA A 105 1.29 -10.19 3.29
N ASP A 106 1.97 -10.38 4.43
CA ASP A 106 3.30 -10.99 4.49
C ASP A 106 3.29 -12.46 4.02
N LEU A 107 2.27 -13.23 4.41
CA LEU A 107 2.07 -14.59 3.93
C LEU A 107 1.90 -14.64 2.41
N ILE A 108 1.12 -13.72 1.84
CA ILE A 108 0.91 -13.61 0.39
C ILE A 108 2.23 -13.24 -0.31
N CYS A 109 3.00 -12.31 0.27
CA CYS A 109 4.30 -11.90 -0.24
C CYS A 109 5.32 -13.07 -0.26
N THR A 110 5.25 -13.96 0.73
CA THR A 110 6.24 -15.05 0.92
C THR A 110 5.83 -16.40 0.32
N LYS A 111 4.53 -16.74 0.22
CA LYS A 111 4.05 -18.08 -0.17
C LYS A 111 3.58 -18.24 -1.60
N ILE A 112 3.34 -17.17 -2.35
CA ILE A 112 3.17 -17.31 -3.80
C ILE A 112 4.60 -17.53 -4.36
N VAL A 113 4.96 -18.80 -4.53
CA VAL A 113 6.20 -19.32 -5.16
C VAL A 113 5.80 -20.24 -6.30
#